data_AF-A0A2N5YKR4-F1
#
_entry.id   AF-A0A2N5YKR4-F1
#
_cell.length_a   1.000
_cell.length_b   1.000
_cell.length_c   1.000
_cell.angle_alpha   90.00
_cell.angle_beta   90.00
_cell.angle_gamma   90.00
#
_symmetry.space_group_name_H-M   'P 1'
#
loop_
_entity.id
_entity.type
_entity.pdbx_description
1 polymer ?
#
loop_
_entity_poly.entity_id
_entity_poly.type
_entity_poly.pdbx_seq_one_letter_code
_entity_poly.pdbx_strand_id
1 'polypeptide(L)'
;FSSKIDGEWSDLFWNIFKEKPSSDVAQIVDEGFLNFFWYVTDILIRKNELLIENDFWLEKAKQVYENSEENVQFLFDCISLFDFLEKNEPDYFDKLFYINDEDFSTEKTRLFFGNPNINLFHKCASTYLSGGFVIREQILLYAIIQIELNKYEIPENFYRLTRNLLEHAADKEIRYENLKVLYKAIENLIKGERNYEKLPFTQRQLNEEKEKEELIANNESLKEIVYKLDDHSLLRGNIALFDFNSDIEKYGKAFISHINSKNDYYKISKALLTFDDYTQKYGNNYRRYGNKNNSVWREIFTESEYRKGFSKTKKVIKSYLKSFINDPDNSNDKIIESYLKNYIDSPNKPKELRYYYIKHDSFRFWDGHHTDGYYYFFDHSKPYNCLMMFRTQFNGRHWNPFLLEIASSNNMCTLENYGNDMQFTKGELILIIKNTNSGFKFRAPENENYSENYVKELIENKTLNHEGFLLINQDHDGIDIEDRIEKCQQLLRSF
;
A
#
# COMPACT_ATOMS: atom_id res chain seq x y z
N PHE A 1 30.68 29.90 23.02
CA PHE A 1 30.96 29.12 21.81
C PHE A 1 32.19 28.23 21.98
N SER A 2 33.41 28.79 22.06
CA SER A 2 34.66 28.02 22.08
C SER A 2 34.72 26.91 23.15
N SER A 3 34.20 27.15 24.35
CA SER A 3 34.15 26.11 25.39
C SER A 3 33.11 25.01 25.15
N LYS A 4 32.02 25.30 24.42
CA LYS A 4 30.93 24.35 24.16
C LYS A 4 31.21 23.47 22.95
N ILE A 5 31.78 24.05 21.88
CA ILE A 5 32.11 23.33 20.66
C ILE A 5 33.20 22.28 20.92
N ASP A 6 34.25 22.63 21.69
CA ASP A 6 35.36 21.72 22.03
C ASP A 6 35.02 20.77 23.21
N GLY A 7 33.82 20.84 23.76
CA GLY A 7 33.37 20.06 24.92
C GLY A 7 32.00 19.44 24.69
N GLU A 8 30.97 20.04 25.30
CA GLU A 8 29.58 19.54 25.31
C GLU A 8 29.10 19.07 23.93
N TRP A 9 29.28 19.89 22.89
CA TRP A 9 28.75 19.59 21.57
C TRP A 9 29.57 18.55 20.83
N SER A 10 30.90 18.53 20.99
CA SER A 10 31.73 17.46 20.43
C SER A 10 31.38 16.12 21.08
N ASP A 11 31.27 16.09 22.41
CA ASP A 11 30.90 14.89 23.18
C ASP A 11 29.53 14.34 22.79
N LEU A 12 28.54 15.22 22.50
CA LEU A 12 27.22 14.83 22.01
C LEU A 12 27.32 13.92 20.78
N PHE A 13 28.00 14.37 19.72
CA PHE A 13 28.16 13.56 18.51
C PHE A 13 29.09 12.37 18.76
N TRP A 14 30.10 12.53 19.63
CA TRP A 14 30.99 11.42 19.96
C TRP A 14 30.21 10.23 20.55
N ASN A 15 29.27 10.51 21.44
CA ASN A 15 28.46 9.47 22.08
C ASN A 15 27.59 8.69 21.09
N ILE A 16 27.17 9.28 19.97
CA ILE A 16 26.38 8.61 18.92
C ILE A 16 27.22 7.58 18.15
N PHE A 17 28.52 7.86 17.96
CA PHE A 17 29.34 7.11 17.00
C PHE A 17 30.49 6.31 17.64
N LYS A 18 30.86 6.55 18.90
CA LYS A 18 32.01 5.90 19.57
C LYS A 18 31.98 4.37 19.57
N GLU A 19 30.79 3.77 19.52
CA GLU A 19 30.62 2.31 19.52
C GLU A 19 30.51 1.71 18.10
N LYS A 20 30.50 2.55 17.05
CA LYS A 20 30.40 2.06 15.67
C LYS A 20 31.76 1.54 15.19
N PRO A 21 31.79 0.36 14.54
CA PRO A 21 33.02 -0.17 13.99
C PRO A 21 33.48 0.70 12.81
N SER A 22 34.50 1.51 13.02
CA SER A 22 35.14 2.33 11.99
C SER A 22 36.65 2.36 12.19
N SER A 23 37.39 2.42 11.07
CA SER A 23 38.83 2.68 11.08
C SER A 23 39.17 4.10 11.50
N ASP A 24 38.24 5.04 11.30
CA ASP A 24 38.34 6.43 11.73
C ASP A 24 37.00 6.86 12.31
N VAL A 25 36.92 6.83 13.64
CA VAL A 25 35.68 7.16 14.34
C VAL A 25 35.52 8.69 14.44
N ALA A 26 36.62 9.47 14.38
CA ALA A 26 36.58 10.93 14.40
C ALA A 26 35.97 11.49 13.11
N GLN A 27 36.32 10.92 11.96
CA GLN A 27 35.68 11.27 10.68
C GLN A 27 34.15 11.10 10.74
N ILE A 28 33.66 10.01 11.35
CA ILE A 28 32.22 9.77 11.46
C ILE A 28 31.55 10.77 12.40
N VAL A 29 32.22 11.21 13.46
CA VAL A 29 31.72 12.28 14.35
C VAL A 29 31.58 13.59 13.60
N ASP A 30 32.60 13.97 12.82
CA ASP A 30 32.57 15.18 12.01
C ASP A 30 31.44 15.13 10.96
N GLU A 31 31.30 14.00 10.28
CA GLU A 31 30.16 13.74 9.37
C GLU A 31 28.82 13.84 10.11
N GLY A 32 28.77 13.32 11.34
CA GLY A 32 27.63 13.38 12.25
C GLY A 32 27.17 14.79 12.54
N PHE A 33 28.12 15.63 12.96
CA PHE A 33 27.90 17.05 13.19
C PHE A 33 27.44 17.74 11.90
N LEU A 34 28.14 17.51 10.78
CA LEU A 34 27.81 18.12 9.49
C LEU A 34 26.40 17.75 9.01
N ASN A 35 25.98 16.50 9.19
CA ASN A 35 24.62 16.06 8.87
C ASN A 35 23.56 16.88 9.61
N PHE A 36 23.71 17.02 10.94
CA PHE A 36 22.75 17.79 11.74
C PHE A 36 22.84 19.29 11.46
N PHE A 37 24.06 19.83 11.30
CA PHE A 37 24.29 21.22 10.91
C PHE A 37 23.59 21.56 9.60
N TRP A 38 23.73 20.72 8.57
CA TRP A 38 23.09 20.96 7.28
C TRP A 38 21.57 20.81 7.34
N TYR A 39 21.04 19.91 8.16
CA TYR A 39 19.61 19.82 8.41
C TYR A 39 19.03 21.12 8.99
N VAL A 40 19.64 21.66 10.04
CA VAL A 40 19.22 22.94 10.64
C VAL A 40 19.40 24.09 9.65
N THR A 41 20.51 24.10 8.92
CA THR A 41 20.79 25.11 7.89
C THR A 41 19.72 25.11 6.81
N ASP A 42 19.32 23.94 6.30
CA ASP A 42 18.28 23.83 5.28
C ASP A 42 16.89 24.22 5.82
N ILE A 43 16.57 23.96 7.10
CA ILE A 43 15.37 24.50 7.75
C ILE A 43 15.38 26.03 7.65
N LEU A 44 16.47 26.68 8.08
CA LEU A 44 16.60 28.14 8.10
C LEU A 44 16.47 28.73 6.68
N ILE A 45 17.13 28.12 5.69
CA ILE A 45 17.02 28.53 4.28
C ILE A 45 15.55 28.51 3.83
N ARG A 46 14.82 27.42 4.10
CA ARG A 46 13.43 27.29 3.64
C ARG A 46 12.47 28.21 4.40
N LYS A 47 12.67 28.39 5.71
CA LYS A 47 11.80 29.24 6.53
C LYS A 47 11.97 30.73 6.20
N ASN A 48 13.22 31.16 6.03
CA ASN A 48 13.56 32.56 5.79
C ASN A 48 13.59 32.92 4.30
N GLU A 49 13.30 31.95 3.40
CA GLU A 49 13.31 32.13 1.95
C GLU A 49 14.63 32.70 1.42
N LEU A 50 15.74 32.25 1.99
CA LEU A 50 17.07 32.72 1.61
C LEU A 50 17.38 32.25 0.19
N LEU A 51 17.74 33.20 -0.67
CA LEU A 51 18.23 32.91 -2.01
C LEU A 51 19.70 32.49 -1.90
N ILE A 52 19.97 31.20 -2.14
CA ILE A 52 21.34 30.68 -2.15
C ILE A 52 21.91 30.82 -3.55
N GLU A 53 22.84 31.77 -3.70
CA GLU A 53 23.47 32.07 -5.00
C GLU A 53 24.65 31.15 -5.32
N ASN A 54 25.23 30.51 -4.31
CA ASN A 54 26.43 29.69 -4.43
C ASN A 54 26.28 28.39 -3.64
N ASP A 55 26.35 27.26 -4.35
CA ASP A 55 26.26 25.92 -3.76
C ASP A 55 27.55 25.47 -3.06
N PHE A 56 28.63 26.26 -3.14
CA PHE A 56 29.82 26.01 -2.35
C PHE A 56 29.50 26.15 -0.86
N TRP A 57 29.74 25.07 -0.11
CA TRP A 57 29.25 24.88 1.25
C TRP A 57 29.62 26.02 2.23
N LEU A 58 30.82 26.61 2.11
CA LEU A 58 31.23 27.74 2.95
C LEU A 58 30.44 29.02 2.63
N GLU A 59 30.22 29.30 1.34
CA GLU A 59 29.46 30.49 0.93
C GLU A 59 27.99 30.33 1.31
N LYS A 60 27.43 29.12 1.15
CA LYS A 60 26.09 28.80 1.66
C LYS A 60 25.99 29.02 3.18
N ALA A 61 26.95 28.54 3.96
CA ALA A 61 26.97 28.74 5.40
C ALA A 61 27.08 30.24 5.77
N LYS A 62 27.96 31.01 5.11
CA LYS A 62 28.08 32.46 5.33
C LYS A 62 26.76 33.19 5.03
N GLN A 63 26.10 32.87 3.91
CA GLN A 63 24.82 33.48 3.55
C GLN A 63 23.74 33.23 4.59
N VAL A 64 23.76 32.08 5.26
CA VAL A 64 22.78 31.77 6.32
C VAL A 64 23.15 32.41 7.66
N TYR A 65 24.43 32.46 8.03
CA TYR A 65 24.83 32.76 9.43
C TYR A 65 25.61 34.07 9.63
N GLU A 66 26.39 34.56 8.65
CA GLU A 66 27.40 35.63 8.87
C GLU A 66 26.81 36.93 9.42
N ASN A 67 25.58 37.28 9.02
CA ASN A 67 24.89 38.50 9.43
C ASN A 67 23.53 38.23 10.10
N SER A 68 23.35 37.03 10.69
CA SER A 68 22.10 36.67 11.36
C SER A 68 22.36 36.03 12.72
N GLU A 69 22.36 36.87 13.77
CA GLU A 69 22.46 36.40 15.15
C GLU A 69 21.34 35.42 15.51
N GLU A 70 20.12 35.65 15.00
CA GLU A 70 18.97 34.76 15.21
C GLU A 70 19.19 33.36 14.61
N ASN A 71 19.74 33.27 13.40
CA ASN A 71 20.04 31.97 12.77
C ASN A 71 21.14 31.22 13.53
N VAL A 72 22.19 31.94 13.95
CA VAL A 72 23.26 31.36 14.78
C VAL A 72 22.70 30.87 16.11
N GLN A 73 21.86 31.66 16.76
CA GLN A 73 21.24 31.29 18.03
C GLN A 73 20.34 30.07 17.87
N PHE A 74 19.52 30.00 16.81
CA PHE A 74 18.66 28.85 16.54
C PHE A 74 19.47 27.55 16.37
N LEU A 75 20.60 27.60 15.65
CA LEU A 75 21.50 26.46 15.54
C LEU A 75 22.05 26.03 16.89
N PHE A 76 22.51 26.99 17.71
CA PHE A 76 23.05 26.71 19.04
C PHE A 76 21.99 26.16 20.00
N ASP A 77 20.76 26.66 19.92
CA ASP A 77 19.62 26.18 20.70
C ASP A 77 19.28 24.74 20.30
N CYS A 78 19.29 24.42 19.01
CA CYS A 78 19.07 23.05 18.52
C CYS A 78 20.14 22.08 19.04
N ILE A 79 21.43 22.44 18.97
CA ILE A 79 22.51 21.56 19.47
C ILE A 79 22.42 21.44 21.00
N SER A 80 22.19 22.54 21.71
CA SER A 80 22.08 22.54 23.18
C SER A 80 20.85 21.76 23.65
N LEU A 81 19.75 21.77 22.90
CA LEU A 81 18.58 20.94 23.16
C LEU A 81 18.95 19.45 23.16
N PHE A 82 19.60 18.97 22.10
CA PHE A 82 19.93 17.53 22.02
C PHE A 82 21.05 17.13 22.99
N ASP A 83 22.00 18.01 23.28
CA ASP A 83 22.96 17.79 24.38
C ASP A 83 22.24 17.62 25.73
N PHE A 84 21.26 18.48 26.02
CA PHE A 84 20.46 18.37 27.22
C PHE A 84 19.64 17.08 27.26
N LEU A 85 18.95 16.74 26.18
CA LEU A 85 18.12 15.53 26.10
C LEU A 85 18.96 14.27 26.28
N GLU A 86 20.10 14.14 25.59
CA GLU A 86 20.96 12.95 25.71
C GLU A 86 21.53 12.78 27.13
N LYS A 87 21.82 13.88 27.83
CA LYS A 87 22.37 13.84 29.20
C LYS A 87 21.31 13.56 30.28
N ASN A 88 20.13 14.15 30.13
CA ASN A 88 19.13 14.18 31.20
C ASN A 88 17.93 13.25 30.94
N GLU A 89 17.63 12.98 29.67
CA GLU A 89 16.49 12.17 29.20
C GLU A 89 16.98 11.21 28.09
N PRO A 90 17.93 10.30 28.35
CA PRO A 90 18.53 9.45 27.31
C PRO A 90 17.52 8.52 26.62
N ASP A 91 16.36 8.27 27.24
CA ASP A 91 15.23 7.50 26.72
C ASP A 91 14.10 8.40 26.17
N TYR A 92 14.37 9.68 25.89
CA TYR A 92 13.37 10.64 25.41
C TYR A 92 12.61 10.13 24.18
N PHE A 93 13.33 9.65 23.17
CA PHE A 93 12.70 9.11 21.96
C PHE A 93 12.01 7.76 22.19
N ASP A 94 12.53 6.92 23.09
CA ASP A 94 11.88 5.66 23.50
C ASP A 94 10.54 5.91 24.19
N LYS A 95 10.40 7.02 24.93
CA LYS A 95 9.13 7.45 25.54
C LYS A 95 8.11 7.89 24.49
N LEU A 96 8.54 8.35 23.31
CA LEU A 96 7.67 8.86 22.26
C LEU A 96 7.32 7.82 21.19
N PHE A 97 8.28 6.95 20.83
CA PHE A 97 8.19 6.14 19.63
C PHE A 97 8.52 4.67 19.84
N TYR A 98 8.03 3.85 18.93
CA TYR A 98 8.39 2.45 18.81
C TYR A 98 8.28 1.98 17.34
N ILE A 99 8.80 0.78 17.04
CA ILE A 99 8.88 0.26 15.66
C ILE A 99 8.10 -1.04 15.49
N ASN A 100 8.27 -2.01 16.39
CA ASN A 100 7.67 -3.34 16.23
C ASN A 100 6.23 -3.37 16.75
N ASP A 101 5.35 -4.16 16.12
CA ASP A 101 3.95 -4.29 16.55
C ASP A 101 3.84 -4.74 18.02
N GLU A 102 4.79 -5.55 18.48
CA GLU A 102 4.84 -6.15 19.82
C GLU A 102 5.13 -5.12 20.92
N ASP A 103 5.73 -3.97 20.56
CA ASP A 103 6.09 -2.88 21.48
C ASP A 103 4.96 -1.84 21.64
N PHE A 104 3.73 -2.18 21.21
CA PHE A 104 2.58 -1.28 21.26
C PHE A 104 2.39 -0.67 22.65
N SER A 105 2.18 0.65 22.66
CA SER A 105 1.80 1.42 23.84
C SER A 105 0.83 2.53 23.43
N THR A 106 -0.16 2.81 24.26
CA THR A 106 -1.10 3.92 24.05
C THR A 106 -0.41 5.27 24.09
N GLU A 107 0.65 5.39 24.89
CA GLU A 107 1.40 6.63 25.13
C GLU A 107 2.45 6.90 24.03
N LYS A 108 2.75 5.90 23.20
CA LYS A 108 3.80 5.99 22.17
C LYS A 108 3.19 5.99 20.78
N THR A 109 3.96 6.43 19.79
CA THR A 109 3.58 6.42 18.38
C THR A 109 4.45 5.46 17.59
N ARG A 110 3.84 4.60 16.78
CA ARG A 110 4.61 3.74 15.88
C ARG A 110 5.18 4.50 14.69
N LEU A 111 6.44 4.23 14.35
CA LEU A 111 7.08 4.74 13.13
C LEU A 111 7.15 3.66 12.03
N PHE A 112 6.87 4.05 10.79
CA PHE A 112 6.73 3.14 9.64
C PHE A 112 7.70 3.41 8.47
N PHE A 113 8.62 4.35 8.66
CA PHE A 113 9.54 4.84 7.64
C PHE A 113 10.55 3.78 7.19
N GLY A 114 11.22 4.01 6.06
CA GLY A 114 12.29 3.11 5.60
C GLY A 114 13.47 3.12 6.57
N ASN A 115 13.92 1.94 7.01
CA ASN A 115 14.93 1.76 8.06
C ASN A 115 14.62 2.64 9.29
N PRO A 116 13.47 2.41 9.96
CA PRO A 116 13.01 3.29 11.01
C PRO A 116 13.99 3.27 12.18
N ASN A 117 14.17 4.43 12.82
CA ASN A 117 14.90 4.58 14.07
C ASN A 117 14.06 5.48 14.97
N ILE A 118 13.83 5.06 16.21
CA ILE A 118 13.07 5.85 17.18
C ILE A 118 13.79 7.16 17.50
N ASN A 119 15.11 7.17 17.59
CA ASN A 119 15.92 8.36 17.83
C ASN A 119 16.14 9.09 16.51
N LEU A 120 15.22 10.02 16.20
CA LEU A 120 15.25 10.81 14.97
C LEU A 120 16.47 11.74 14.90
N PHE A 121 16.99 12.20 16.04
CA PHE A 121 18.22 12.98 16.10
C PHE A 121 19.43 12.14 15.66
N HIS A 122 19.59 10.94 16.23
CA HIS A 122 20.66 10.01 15.82
C HIS A 122 20.56 9.63 14.34
N LYS A 123 19.34 9.43 13.84
CA LYS A 123 19.11 9.13 12.41
C LYS A 123 19.47 10.32 11.52
N CYS A 124 19.09 11.53 11.91
CA CYS A 124 19.48 12.76 11.23
C CYS A 124 21.01 12.88 11.17
N ALA A 125 21.68 12.82 12.32
CA ALA A 125 23.13 12.88 12.43
C ALA A 125 23.82 11.76 11.61
N SER A 126 23.22 10.58 11.50
CA SER A 126 23.84 9.47 10.76
C SER A 126 23.63 9.53 9.24
N THR A 127 22.55 10.16 8.74
CA THR A 127 22.08 9.90 7.36
C THR A 127 21.48 11.07 6.59
N TYR A 128 21.51 12.30 7.11
CA TYR A 128 20.87 13.45 6.45
C TYR A 128 21.40 13.70 5.03
N LEU A 129 22.70 13.94 4.87
CA LEU A 129 23.33 14.26 3.58
C LEU A 129 23.35 13.07 2.61
N SER A 130 23.33 11.85 3.13
CA SER A 130 23.24 10.63 2.30
C SER A 130 21.81 10.30 1.85
N GLY A 131 20.82 11.09 2.28
CA GLY A 131 19.42 10.94 1.90
C GLY A 131 18.66 9.84 2.66
N GLY A 132 19.25 9.26 3.71
CA GLY A 132 18.62 8.22 4.53
C GLY A 132 17.59 8.76 5.54
N PHE A 133 17.61 10.07 5.82
CA PHE A 133 16.65 10.75 6.68
C PHE A 133 15.54 11.39 5.82
N VAL A 134 14.42 10.70 5.67
CA VAL A 134 13.39 11.10 4.69
C VAL A 134 12.59 12.31 5.16
N ILE A 135 11.96 13.04 4.23
CA ILE A 135 11.22 14.29 4.54
C ILE A 135 10.24 14.12 5.71
N ARG A 136 9.49 13.02 5.77
CA ARG A 136 8.51 12.78 6.85
C ARG A 136 9.18 12.72 8.24
N GLU A 137 10.38 12.15 8.32
CA GLU A 137 11.18 12.10 9.55
C GLU A 137 11.78 13.47 9.89
N GLN A 138 12.26 14.20 8.89
CA GLN A 138 12.72 15.58 9.03
C GLN A 138 11.64 16.49 9.61
N ILE A 139 10.40 16.33 9.17
CA ILE A 139 9.26 17.12 9.62
C ILE A 139 8.88 16.76 11.07
N LEU A 140 8.93 15.48 11.43
CA LEU A 140 8.64 15.01 12.78
C LEU A 140 9.72 15.45 13.78
N LEU A 141 11.00 15.40 13.41
CA LEU A 141 12.10 15.95 14.21
C LEU A 141 11.97 17.48 14.36
N TYR A 142 11.57 18.17 13.29
CA TYR A 142 11.31 19.60 13.34
C TYR A 142 10.18 19.94 14.33
N ALA A 143 9.12 19.15 14.37
CA ALA A 143 8.05 19.32 15.36
C ALA A 143 8.59 19.22 16.79
N ILE A 144 9.43 18.21 17.07
CA ILE A 144 10.09 18.04 18.38
C ILE A 144 10.94 19.26 18.73
N ILE A 145 11.77 19.75 17.81
CA ILE A 145 12.59 20.95 18.02
C ILE A 145 11.70 22.15 18.38
N GLN A 146 10.61 22.38 17.63
CA GLN A 146 9.72 23.52 17.89
C GLN A 146 8.99 23.39 19.22
N ILE A 147 8.49 22.21 19.57
CA ILE A 147 7.82 21.95 20.84
C ILE A 147 8.78 22.20 22.00
N GLU A 148 9.98 21.63 21.94
CA GLU A 148 10.92 21.66 23.05
C GLU A 148 11.60 23.00 23.26
N LEU A 149 11.94 23.73 22.18
CA LEU A 149 12.55 25.05 22.31
C LEU A 149 11.56 26.09 22.83
N ASN A 150 10.29 26.00 22.43
CA ASN A 150 9.26 26.97 22.81
C ASN A 150 8.41 26.53 24.00
N LYS A 151 8.61 25.31 24.51
CA LYS A 151 7.81 24.69 25.58
C LYS A 151 6.31 24.73 25.29
N TYR A 152 5.95 24.36 24.05
CA TYR A 152 4.54 24.26 23.68
C TYR A 152 3.87 23.09 24.38
N GLU A 153 2.71 23.33 24.98
CA GLU A 153 1.82 22.25 25.42
C GLU A 153 1.11 21.65 24.21
N ILE A 154 1.18 20.33 24.08
CA ILE A 154 0.58 19.58 22.98
C ILE A 154 -0.38 18.50 23.51
N PRO A 155 -1.42 18.14 22.73
CA PRO A 155 -2.23 16.97 23.03
C PRO A 155 -1.40 15.68 23.09
N GLU A 156 -1.80 14.73 23.93
CA GLU A 156 -1.12 13.44 24.10
C GLU A 156 -0.94 12.69 22.77
N ASN A 157 -1.94 12.75 21.89
CA ASN A 157 -1.94 12.09 20.59
C ASN A 157 -1.20 12.86 19.49
N PHE A 158 -0.56 14.00 19.79
CA PHE A 158 -0.02 14.91 18.77
C PHE A 158 0.95 14.22 17.79
N TYR A 159 1.89 13.42 18.29
CA TYR A 159 2.85 12.73 17.43
C TYR A 159 2.19 11.65 16.55
N ARG A 160 1.17 10.97 17.09
CA ARG A 160 0.36 9.98 16.36
C ARG A 160 -0.43 10.64 15.24
N LEU A 161 -1.15 11.71 15.55
CA LEU A 161 -1.89 12.51 14.58
C LEU A 161 -0.94 13.04 13.49
N THR A 162 0.19 13.63 13.88
CA THR A 162 1.18 14.17 12.92
C THR A 162 1.73 13.07 12.02
N ARG A 163 2.05 11.89 12.59
CA ARG A 163 2.49 10.72 11.84
C ARG A 163 1.41 10.22 10.87
N ASN A 164 0.16 10.12 11.31
CA ASN A 164 -0.99 9.72 10.47
C ASN A 164 -1.15 10.65 9.26
N LEU A 165 -1.11 11.96 9.48
CA LEU A 165 -1.21 12.97 8.43
C LEU A 165 -0.04 12.87 7.44
N LEU A 166 1.19 12.72 7.93
CA LEU A 166 2.38 12.60 7.09
C LEU A 166 2.42 11.30 6.28
N GLU A 167 2.04 10.16 6.85
CA GLU A 167 2.04 8.86 6.15
C GLU A 167 1.11 8.87 4.91
N HIS A 168 -0.03 9.55 5.01
CA HIS A 168 -1.04 9.58 3.95
C HIS A 168 -1.04 10.87 3.11
N ALA A 169 -0.16 11.82 3.43
CA ALA A 169 0.07 12.98 2.58
C ALA A 169 0.62 12.53 1.22
N ALA A 170 0.08 13.11 0.16
CA ALA A 170 0.42 12.73 -1.20
C ALA A 170 1.90 13.04 -1.50
N ASP A 171 2.52 12.27 -2.39
CA ASP A 171 3.91 12.52 -2.78
C ASP A 171 4.10 13.88 -3.46
N LYS A 172 3.03 14.52 -3.95
CA LYS A 172 3.05 15.91 -4.44
C LYS A 172 3.13 16.94 -3.31
N GLU A 173 2.66 16.60 -2.11
CA GLU A 173 2.68 17.43 -0.90
C GLU A 173 4.02 17.27 -0.17
N ILE A 174 4.50 16.03 0.00
CA ILE A 174 5.76 15.71 0.67
C ILE A 174 6.94 15.79 -0.32
N ARG A 175 7.34 17.01 -0.68
CA ARG A 175 8.52 17.28 -1.53
C ARG A 175 9.36 18.41 -0.99
N TYR A 176 10.62 18.44 -1.41
CA TYR A 176 11.56 19.49 -1.04
C TYR A 176 11.01 20.88 -1.38
N GLU A 177 10.39 21.05 -2.54
CA GLU A 177 9.78 22.33 -2.96
C GLU A 177 8.73 22.86 -1.96
N ASN A 178 8.04 21.97 -1.25
CA ASN A 178 6.96 22.33 -0.32
C ASN A 178 7.39 22.44 1.15
N LEU A 179 8.67 22.21 1.47
CA LEU A 179 9.15 22.16 2.87
C LEU A 179 8.77 23.40 3.69
N LYS A 180 8.82 24.60 3.09
CA LYS A 180 8.38 25.83 3.77
C LYS A 180 6.92 25.74 4.24
N VAL A 181 6.03 25.31 3.34
CA VAL A 181 4.61 25.16 3.63
C VAL A 181 4.41 24.10 4.70
N LEU A 182 5.15 22.99 4.62
CA LEU A 182 5.06 21.92 5.59
C LEU A 182 5.58 22.33 6.99
N TYR A 183 6.68 23.07 7.09
CA TYR A 183 7.16 23.59 8.39
C TYR A 183 6.13 24.53 9.03
N LYS A 184 5.56 25.45 8.24
CA LYS A 184 4.47 26.32 8.70
C LYS A 184 3.24 25.51 9.14
N ALA A 185 2.92 24.44 8.42
CA ALA A 185 1.81 23.57 8.76
C ALA A 185 2.02 22.86 10.09
N ILE A 186 3.24 22.37 10.37
CA ILE A 186 3.57 21.78 11.67
C ILE A 186 3.46 22.80 12.80
N GLU A 187 3.96 24.01 12.62
CA GLU A 187 3.80 25.08 13.63
C GLU A 187 2.33 25.39 13.91
N ASN A 188 1.49 25.42 12.87
CA ASN A 188 0.05 25.61 13.02
C ASN A 188 -0.61 24.40 13.72
N LEU A 189 -0.22 23.17 13.37
CA LEU A 189 -0.71 21.94 14.01
C LEU A 189 -0.39 21.91 15.51
N ILE A 190 0.84 22.30 15.89
CA ILE A 190 1.29 22.42 17.29
C ILE A 190 0.37 23.39 18.04
N LYS A 191 -0.01 24.50 17.40
CA LYS A 191 -0.94 25.50 17.96
C LYS A 191 -2.42 25.09 17.92
N GLY A 192 -2.71 23.85 17.53
CA GLY A 192 -4.08 23.31 17.50
C GLY A 192 -4.89 23.61 16.24
N GLU A 193 -4.29 24.16 15.18
CA GLU A 193 -4.98 24.35 13.90
C GLU A 193 -5.38 23.00 13.30
N ARG A 194 -6.58 22.91 12.72
CA ARG A 194 -7.12 21.68 12.09
C ARG A 194 -7.87 21.97 10.79
N ASN A 195 -7.94 23.23 10.33
CA ASN A 195 -8.62 23.59 9.08
C ASN A 195 -7.75 23.24 7.85
N TYR A 196 -8.34 22.49 6.92
CA TYR A 196 -7.70 22.07 5.67
C TYR A 196 -7.36 23.24 4.73
N GLU A 197 -8.00 24.40 4.87
CA GLU A 197 -7.64 25.59 4.08
C GLU A 197 -6.31 26.21 4.53
N LYS A 198 -5.85 25.87 5.75
CA LYS A 198 -4.64 26.42 6.36
C LYS A 198 -3.51 25.39 6.49
N LEU A 199 -3.78 24.15 6.11
CA LEU A 199 -2.86 23.02 6.21
C LEU A 199 -2.74 22.33 4.84
N PRO A 200 -1.58 21.76 4.49
CA PRO A 200 -1.35 21.09 3.21
C PRO A 200 -1.91 19.66 3.20
N PHE A 201 -2.80 19.31 4.13
CA PHE A 201 -3.41 18.00 4.24
C PHE A 201 -4.84 18.04 3.70
N THR A 202 -5.30 16.92 3.14
CA THR A 202 -6.65 16.85 2.57
C THR A 202 -7.73 17.00 3.65
N GLN A 203 -8.88 17.56 3.28
CA GLN A 203 -10.03 17.67 4.18
C GLN A 203 -10.43 16.30 4.75
N ARG A 204 -10.34 15.24 3.94
CA ARG A 204 -10.59 13.86 4.35
C ARG A 204 -9.69 13.42 5.52
N GLN A 205 -8.38 13.64 5.42
CA GLN A 205 -7.44 13.26 6.47
C GLN A 205 -7.72 13.99 7.78
N LEU A 206 -7.97 15.31 7.71
CA LEU A 206 -8.23 16.12 8.90
C LEU A 206 -9.59 15.77 9.54
N ASN A 207 -10.61 15.52 8.73
CA ASN A 207 -11.91 15.05 9.23
C ASN A 207 -11.79 13.68 9.90
N GLU A 208 -11.04 12.76 9.32
CA GLU A 208 -10.83 11.43 9.89
C GLU A 208 -10.11 11.51 11.25
N GLU A 209 -9.05 12.31 11.41
CA GLU A 209 -8.39 12.50 12.72
C GLU A 209 -9.34 13.14 13.74
N LYS A 210 -10.17 14.11 13.31
CA LYS A 210 -11.18 14.73 14.17
C LYS A 210 -12.24 13.72 14.63
N GLU A 211 -12.75 12.88 13.73
CA GLU A 211 -13.76 11.87 14.06
C GLU A 211 -13.20 10.83 15.05
N LYS A 212 -11.90 10.48 14.97
CA LYS A 212 -11.23 9.62 15.96
C LYS A 212 -11.15 10.29 17.33
N GLU A 213 -10.72 11.55 17.38
CA GLU A 213 -10.64 12.33 18.62
C GLU A 213 -12.02 12.45 19.28
N GLU A 214 -13.07 12.74 18.51
CA GLU A 214 -14.45 12.77 18.99
C GLU A 214 -14.92 11.40 19.50
N LEU A 215 -14.58 10.31 18.81
CA LEU A 215 -14.93 8.95 19.23
C LEU A 215 -14.30 8.59 20.58
N ILE A 216 -13.02 8.91 20.76
CA ILE A 216 -12.28 8.64 22.00
C ILE A 216 -12.80 9.52 23.14
N ALA A 217 -13.00 10.82 22.89
CA ALA A 217 -13.54 11.74 23.88
C ALA A 217 -14.94 11.31 24.38
N ASN A 218 -15.76 10.73 23.50
CA ASN A 218 -17.08 10.20 23.88
C ASN A 218 -17.00 8.82 24.57
N ASN A 219 -15.94 8.04 24.31
CA ASN A 219 -15.74 6.73 24.94
C ASN A 219 -14.25 6.37 25.01
N GLU A 220 -13.62 6.73 26.13
CA GLU A 220 -12.18 6.52 26.39
C GLU A 220 -11.75 5.04 26.24
N SER A 221 -12.64 4.09 26.52
CA SER A 221 -12.33 2.65 26.38
C SER A 221 -11.98 2.23 24.95
N LEU A 222 -12.36 3.03 23.95
CA LEU A 222 -12.03 2.80 22.54
C LEU A 222 -10.63 3.27 22.15
N LYS A 223 -9.95 4.04 23.01
CA LYS A 223 -8.61 4.60 22.73
C LYS A 223 -7.62 3.52 22.30
N GLU A 224 -7.52 2.44 23.07
CA GLU A 224 -6.56 1.37 22.80
C GLU A 224 -6.78 0.73 21.42
N ILE A 225 -8.03 0.42 21.06
CA ILE A 225 -8.32 -0.24 19.78
C ILE A 225 -8.12 0.72 18.59
N VAL A 226 -8.50 1.99 18.73
CA VAL A 226 -8.26 3.00 17.69
C VAL A 226 -6.76 3.16 17.46
N TYR A 227 -5.96 3.25 18.52
CA TYR A 227 -4.50 3.40 18.39
C TYR A 227 -3.84 2.15 17.82
N LYS A 228 -4.29 0.95 18.20
CA LYS A 228 -3.82 -0.30 17.58
C LYS A 228 -4.12 -0.35 16.08
N LEU A 229 -5.28 0.16 15.65
CA LEU A 229 -5.62 0.26 14.23
C LEU A 229 -4.76 1.32 13.52
N ASP A 230 -4.52 2.48 14.13
CA ASP A 230 -3.61 3.50 13.60
C ASP A 230 -2.17 2.98 13.45
N ASP A 231 -1.73 2.12 14.36
CA ASP A 231 -0.41 1.47 14.36
C ASP A 231 -0.38 0.15 13.60
N HIS A 232 -1.48 -0.22 12.94
CA HIS A 232 -1.51 -1.43 12.14
C HIS A 232 -0.70 -1.25 10.84
N SER A 233 0.18 -2.22 10.53
CA SER A 233 1.13 -2.15 9.40
C SER A 233 0.50 -1.90 8.02
N LEU A 234 -0.78 -2.27 7.85
CA LEU A 234 -1.58 -2.09 6.63
C LEU A 234 -2.52 -0.87 6.64
N LEU A 235 -2.73 -0.22 7.78
CA LEU A 235 -3.63 0.95 7.89
C LEU A 235 -2.83 2.24 8.09
N ARG A 236 -1.80 2.21 8.95
CA ARG A 236 -0.85 3.30 9.19
C ARG A 236 -1.54 4.66 9.40
N GLY A 237 -2.59 4.69 10.20
CA GLY A 237 -3.35 5.90 10.49
C GLY A 237 -4.57 6.14 9.60
N ASN A 238 -4.75 5.41 8.50
CA ASN A 238 -6.01 5.45 7.75
C ASN A 238 -6.89 4.27 8.14
N ILE A 239 -7.89 4.55 8.95
CA ILE A 239 -8.84 3.58 9.51
C ILE A 239 -10.28 3.88 9.07
N ALA A 240 -10.49 4.70 8.04
CA ALA A 240 -11.78 4.97 7.37
C ALA A 240 -12.54 3.70 6.93
N LEU A 241 -11.85 2.57 6.88
CA LEU A 241 -12.41 1.24 6.71
C LEU A 241 -13.46 0.87 7.77
N PHE A 242 -13.39 1.47 8.96
CA PHE A 242 -14.32 1.23 10.06
C PHE A 242 -15.37 2.35 10.15
N ASP A 243 -16.50 2.05 10.78
CA ASP A 243 -17.45 3.08 11.18
C ASP A 243 -17.02 3.62 12.55
N PHE A 244 -16.92 4.95 12.72
CA PHE A 244 -16.50 5.58 13.97
C PHE A 244 -17.64 5.61 14.99
N ASN A 245 -17.93 4.44 15.54
CA ASN A 245 -18.86 4.21 16.64
C ASN A 245 -18.35 3.02 17.48
N SER A 246 -19.11 2.60 18.48
CA SER A 246 -18.72 1.53 19.40
C SER A 246 -18.42 0.18 18.72
N ASP A 247 -18.95 -0.07 17.52
CA ASP A 247 -18.66 -1.31 16.78
C ASP A 247 -17.21 -1.40 16.31
N ILE A 248 -16.45 -0.30 16.31
CA ILE A 248 -15.02 -0.32 15.96
C ILE A 248 -14.24 -1.28 16.85
N GLU A 249 -14.66 -1.50 18.10
CA GLU A 249 -13.96 -2.37 19.03
C GLU A 249 -13.98 -3.83 18.55
N LYS A 250 -15.17 -4.38 18.29
CA LYS A 250 -15.32 -5.78 17.84
C LYS A 250 -14.71 -6.00 16.46
N TYR A 251 -14.92 -5.07 15.52
CA TYR A 251 -14.39 -5.19 14.17
C TYR A 251 -12.89 -4.95 14.12
N GLY A 252 -12.37 -4.02 14.91
CA GLY A 252 -10.94 -3.75 15.02
C GLY A 252 -10.18 -4.95 15.57
N LYS A 253 -10.68 -5.57 16.65
CA LYS A 253 -10.08 -6.80 17.22
C LYS A 253 -10.06 -7.94 16.20
N ALA A 254 -11.14 -8.14 15.46
CA ALA A 254 -11.21 -9.13 14.38
C ALA A 254 -10.21 -8.80 13.26
N PHE A 255 -10.09 -7.53 12.86
CA PHE A 255 -9.17 -7.10 11.80
C PHE A 255 -7.72 -7.38 12.18
N ILE A 256 -7.28 -6.95 13.36
CA ILE A 256 -5.90 -7.17 13.86
C ILE A 256 -5.58 -8.68 13.91
N SER A 257 -6.55 -9.50 14.30
CA SER A 257 -6.36 -10.95 14.45
C SER A 257 -6.27 -11.68 13.10
N HIS A 258 -7.04 -11.25 12.09
CA HIS A 258 -7.21 -11.99 10.83
C HIS A 258 -6.60 -11.33 9.60
N ILE A 259 -6.13 -10.09 9.69
CA ILE A 259 -5.51 -9.34 8.59
C ILE A 259 -4.23 -8.67 9.11
N ASN A 260 -3.13 -9.42 9.19
CA ASN A 260 -1.81 -8.91 9.55
C ASN A 260 -0.73 -9.37 8.56
N SER A 261 0.48 -8.81 8.69
CA SER A 261 1.61 -9.04 7.78
C SER A 261 2.15 -10.46 7.74
N LYS A 262 1.74 -11.33 8.68
CA LYS A 262 2.14 -12.73 8.76
C LYS A 262 1.16 -13.65 8.02
N ASN A 263 -0.01 -13.15 7.61
CA ASN A 263 -1.04 -13.95 6.93
C ASN A 263 -0.77 -14.15 5.43
N ASP A 264 -1.34 -15.21 4.87
CA ASP A 264 -1.41 -15.41 3.42
C ASP A 264 -2.45 -14.45 2.81
N TYR A 265 -1.94 -13.41 2.17
CA TYR A 265 -2.76 -12.41 1.51
C TYR A 265 -3.56 -12.94 0.32
N TYR A 266 -3.10 -13.97 -0.38
CA TYR A 266 -3.92 -14.56 -1.44
C TYR A 266 -5.12 -15.30 -0.86
N LYS A 267 -4.97 -15.97 0.28
CA LYS A 267 -6.10 -16.55 1.01
C LYS A 267 -7.07 -15.47 1.49
N ILE A 268 -6.58 -14.35 2.04
CA ILE A 268 -7.44 -13.22 2.42
C ILE A 268 -8.18 -12.66 1.20
N SER A 269 -7.48 -12.44 0.08
CA SER A 269 -8.09 -11.99 -1.18
C SER A 269 -9.20 -12.93 -1.66
N LYS A 270 -8.95 -14.24 -1.67
CA LYS A 270 -9.96 -15.25 -2.05
C LYS A 270 -11.15 -15.24 -1.10
N ALA A 271 -10.90 -15.22 0.22
CA ALA A 271 -11.96 -15.23 1.21
C ALA A 271 -12.85 -13.98 1.11
N LEU A 272 -12.27 -12.78 0.93
CA LEU A 272 -13.04 -11.55 0.71
C LEU A 272 -13.97 -11.66 -0.51
N LEU A 273 -13.49 -12.22 -1.62
CA LEU A 273 -14.29 -12.40 -2.85
C LEU A 273 -15.50 -13.34 -2.69
N THR A 274 -15.50 -14.21 -1.67
CA THR A 274 -16.67 -15.06 -1.38
C THR A 274 -17.87 -14.24 -0.90
N PHE A 275 -17.62 -13.08 -0.28
CA PHE A 275 -18.67 -12.18 0.20
C PHE A 275 -19.14 -11.25 -0.94
N ASP A 276 -18.23 -10.53 -1.59
CA ASP A 276 -18.48 -9.73 -2.80
C ASP A 276 -17.13 -9.27 -3.39
N ASP A 277 -17.16 -8.69 -4.59
CA ASP A 277 -16.00 -8.05 -5.22
C ASP A 277 -15.56 -6.78 -4.44
N TYR A 278 -14.46 -6.87 -3.69
CA TYR A 278 -13.90 -5.76 -2.94
C TYR A 278 -13.02 -4.81 -3.78
N THR A 279 -12.80 -5.11 -5.06
CA THR A 279 -11.85 -4.36 -5.89
C THR A 279 -12.31 -2.92 -6.14
N GLN A 280 -11.34 -2.02 -6.23
CA GLN A 280 -11.59 -0.63 -6.59
C GLN A 280 -11.28 -0.38 -8.07
N LYS A 281 -11.88 0.66 -8.63
CA LYS A 281 -11.61 1.14 -9.99
C LYS A 281 -10.42 2.09 -10.00
N TYR A 282 -9.48 1.79 -10.89
CA TYR A 282 -8.27 2.58 -11.15
C TYR A 282 -8.41 3.20 -12.54
N GLY A 283 -8.98 4.40 -12.61
CA GLY A 283 -9.49 4.94 -13.86
C GLY A 283 -10.69 4.14 -14.39
N ASN A 284 -10.90 4.13 -15.71
CA ASN A 284 -12.10 3.56 -16.30
C ASN A 284 -12.07 2.03 -16.41
N ASN A 285 -10.93 1.46 -16.78
CA ASN A 285 -10.85 0.07 -17.26
C ASN A 285 -10.06 -0.85 -16.33
N TYR A 286 -9.32 -0.31 -15.36
CA TYR A 286 -8.53 -1.14 -14.44
C TYR A 286 -9.25 -1.41 -13.13
N ARG A 287 -9.08 -2.63 -12.65
CA ARG A 287 -9.38 -3.04 -11.28
C ARG A 287 -8.14 -3.66 -10.65
N ARG A 288 -8.06 -3.63 -9.33
CA ARG A 288 -6.94 -4.20 -8.59
C ARG A 288 -7.42 -5.17 -7.51
N TYR A 289 -6.90 -6.37 -7.57
CA TYR A 289 -7.01 -7.40 -6.54
C TYR A 289 -5.81 -7.33 -5.60
N GLY A 290 -6.01 -7.77 -4.36
CA GLY A 290 -4.95 -7.97 -3.39
C GLY A 290 -3.96 -9.04 -3.85
N ASN A 291 -2.68 -8.80 -3.58
CA ASN A 291 -1.57 -9.70 -3.88
C ASN A 291 -0.71 -9.88 -2.62
N LYS A 292 0.49 -10.46 -2.75
CA LYS A 292 1.39 -10.70 -1.61
C LYS A 292 2.02 -9.45 -0.97
N ASN A 293 1.91 -8.27 -1.59
CA ASN A 293 2.65 -7.08 -1.16
C ASN A 293 1.82 -6.21 -0.20
N ASN A 294 2.41 -5.85 0.95
CA ASN A 294 1.79 -4.94 1.94
C ASN A 294 1.34 -3.62 1.31
N SER A 295 2.12 -3.07 0.35
CA SER A 295 1.79 -1.82 -0.32
C SER A 295 0.45 -1.86 -1.07
N VAL A 296 0.09 -3.01 -1.64
CA VAL A 296 -1.17 -3.19 -2.37
C VAL A 296 -2.35 -3.19 -1.41
N TRP A 297 -2.22 -3.85 -0.26
CA TRP A 297 -3.26 -3.86 0.77
C TRP A 297 -3.43 -2.51 1.44
N ARG A 298 -2.32 -1.81 1.74
CA ARG A 298 -2.38 -0.41 2.19
C ARG A 298 -3.21 0.43 1.24
N GLU A 299 -2.98 0.26 -0.06
CA GLU A 299 -3.72 1.01 -1.07
C GLU A 299 -5.21 0.62 -1.15
N ILE A 300 -5.52 -0.67 -1.05
CA ILE A 300 -6.91 -1.18 -1.05
C ILE A 300 -7.67 -0.72 0.21
N PHE A 301 -7.00 -0.62 1.35
CA PHE A 301 -7.61 -0.21 2.62
C PHE A 301 -7.66 1.30 2.82
N THR A 302 -7.00 2.08 1.96
CA THR A 302 -6.99 3.55 2.04
C THR A 302 -7.98 4.14 1.05
N GLU A 303 -8.87 4.99 1.56
CA GLU A 303 -9.75 5.79 0.71
C GLU A 303 -8.93 6.80 -0.10
N SER A 304 -9.28 6.99 -1.37
CA SER A 304 -8.59 7.90 -2.28
C SER A 304 -9.58 8.65 -3.15
N GLU A 305 -9.30 9.92 -3.40
CA GLU A 305 -10.07 10.77 -4.32
C GLU A 305 -9.97 10.30 -5.78
N TYR A 306 -8.90 9.56 -6.12
CA TYR A 306 -8.63 9.11 -7.49
C TYR A 306 -9.18 7.70 -7.79
N ARG A 307 -9.57 6.94 -6.76
CA ARG A 307 -10.10 5.57 -6.88
C ARG A 307 -11.58 5.55 -6.52
N LYS A 308 -12.35 4.71 -7.21
CA LYS A 308 -13.79 4.55 -6.93
C LYS A 308 -14.09 3.15 -6.41
N GLY A 309 -15.04 3.05 -5.49
CA GLY A 309 -15.50 1.77 -4.94
C GLY A 309 -15.04 1.45 -3.52
N PHE A 310 -14.38 2.38 -2.83
CA PHE A 310 -13.95 2.18 -1.44
C PHE A 310 -15.09 1.77 -0.50
N SER A 311 -16.28 2.35 -0.66
CA SER A 311 -17.47 1.96 0.11
C SER A 311 -17.88 0.49 -0.10
N LYS A 312 -17.62 -0.08 -1.27
CA LYS A 312 -17.82 -1.51 -1.53
C LYS A 312 -16.77 -2.33 -0.79
N THR A 313 -15.49 -1.94 -0.88
CA THR A 313 -14.39 -2.55 -0.13
C THR A 313 -14.69 -2.59 1.37
N LYS A 314 -15.16 -1.47 1.94
CA LYS A 314 -15.61 -1.36 3.35
C LYS A 314 -16.71 -2.37 3.71
N LYS A 315 -17.74 -2.49 2.87
CA LYS A 315 -18.84 -3.45 3.09
C LYS A 315 -18.37 -4.91 3.05
N VAL A 316 -17.48 -5.25 2.12
CA VAL A 316 -16.94 -6.61 2.00
C VAL A 316 -16.10 -6.96 3.22
N ILE A 317 -15.20 -6.08 3.62
CA ILE A 317 -14.35 -6.32 4.79
C ILE A 317 -15.21 -6.42 6.05
N LYS A 318 -16.22 -5.57 6.23
CA LYS A 318 -17.15 -5.70 7.36
C LYS A 318 -17.85 -7.06 7.39
N SER A 319 -18.25 -7.59 6.24
CA SER A 319 -18.90 -8.91 6.13
C SER A 319 -17.92 -10.06 6.43
N TYR A 320 -16.69 -9.95 5.91
CA TYR A 320 -15.60 -10.88 6.20
C TYR A 320 -15.27 -10.92 7.69
N LEU A 321 -15.05 -9.76 8.33
CA LEU A 321 -14.78 -9.66 9.76
C LEU A 321 -15.96 -10.18 10.60
N LYS A 322 -17.20 -9.89 10.18
CA LYS A 322 -18.40 -10.41 10.84
C LYS A 322 -18.44 -11.94 10.85
N SER A 323 -17.88 -12.61 9.84
CA SER A 323 -17.84 -14.07 9.80
C SER A 323 -16.99 -14.67 10.92
N PHE A 324 -15.88 -14.01 11.31
CA PHE A 324 -15.05 -14.43 12.45
C PHE A 324 -15.63 -14.03 13.80
N ILE A 325 -16.35 -12.91 13.84
CA ILE A 325 -17.08 -12.50 15.06
C ILE A 325 -18.19 -13.50 15.38
N ASN A 326 -18.90 -13.99 14.36
CA ASN A 326 -19.99 -14.95 14.54
C ASN A 326 -19.49 -16.38 14.78
N ASP A 327 -18.33 -16.74 14.22
CA ASP A 327 -17.70 -18.04 14.38
C ASP A 327 -16.18 -17.87 14.58
N PRO A 328 -15.69 -17.82 15.84
CA PRO A 328 -14.27 -17.63 16.13
C PRO A 328 -13.35 -18.75 15.61
N ASP A 329 -13.88 -19.96 15.38
CA ASP A 329 -13.14 -21.10 14.84
C ASP A 329 -13.12 -21.11 13.29
N ASN A 330 -13.72 -20.09 12.67
CA ASN A 330 -13.73 -19.95 11.22
C ASN A 330 -12.31 -19.68 10.69
N SER A 331 -12.08 -20.01 9.42
CA SER A 331 -10.80 -19.78 8.76
C SER A 331 -11.00 -19.39 7.31
N ASN A 332 -10.00 -18.75 6.71
CA ASN A 332 -10.03 -18.42 5.28
C ASN A 332 -10.24 -19.68 4.42
N ASP A 333 -9.61 -20.80 4.79
CA ASP A 333 -9.76 -22.06 4.08
C ASP A 333 -11.21 -22.58 4.16
N LYS A 334 -11.82 -22.59 5.36
CA LYS A 334 -13.24 -22.98 5.53
C LYS A 334 -14.19 -22.10 4.71
N ILE A 335 -13.97 -20.78 4.71
CA ILE A 335 -14.77 -19.81 3.93
C ILE A 335 -14.69 -20.14 2.42
N ILE A 336 -13.46 -20.34 1.91
CA ILE A 336 -13.20 -20.62 0.50
C ILE A 336 -13.77 -21.99 0.09
N GLU A 337 -13.54 -23.03 0.90
CA GLU A 337 -14.02 -24.39 0.65
C GLU A 337 -15.54 -24.43 0.65
N SER A 338 -16.20 -23.79 1.62
CA SER A 338 -17.67 -23.68 1.66
C SER A 338 -18.21 -22.97 0.41
N TYR A 339 -17.57 -21.87 -0.01
CA TYR A 339 -17.95 -21.17 -1.23
C TYR A 339 -17.85 -22.06 -2.48
N LEU A 340 -16.74 -22.78 -2.66
CA LEU A 340 -16.53 -23.65 -3.82
C LEU A 340 -17.43 -24.90 -3.77
N LYS A 341 -17.66 -25.47 -2.59
CA LYS A 341 -18.56 -26.63 -2.39
C LYS A 341 -19.98 -26.32 -2.86
N ASN A 342 -20.47 -25.10 -2.65
CA ASN A 342 -21.78 -24.68 -3.17
C ASN A 342 -21.91 -24.78 -4.69
N TYR A 343 -20.81 -24.73 -5.45
CA TYR A 343 -20.82 -24.94 -6.90
C TYR A 343 -20.74 -26.41 -7.30
N ILE A 344 -20.20 -27.27 -6.42
CA ILE A 344 -20.24 -28.72 -6.59
C ILE A 344 -21.68 -29.22 -6.33
N ASP A 345 -22.28 -28.76 -5.24
CA ASP A 345 -23.63 -29.16 -4.83
C ASP A 345 -24.71 -28.53 -5.75
N SER A 346 -24.39 -27.46 -6.47
CA SER A 346 -25.28 -26.80 -7.43
C SER A 346 -24.53 -26.39 -8.70
N PRO A 347 -24.28 -27.34 -9.63
CA PRO A 347 -23.45 -27.11 -10.81
C PRO A 347 -23.95 -26.00 -11.74
N ASN A 348 -25.25 -25.72 -11.77
CA ASN A 348 -25.84 -24.67 -12.62
C ASN A 348 -25.86 -23.28 -11.97
N LYS A 349 -25.26 -23.13 -10.77
CA LYS A 349 -25.18 -21.84 -10.09
C LYS A 349 -24.35 -20.85 -10.93
N PRO A 350 -24.77 -19.57 -11.04
CA PRO A 350 -24.04 -18.55 -11.79
C PRO A 350 -22.59 -18.37 -11.31
N LYS A 351 -21.64 -18.43 -12.25
CA LYS A 351 -20.18 -18.36 -12.07
C LYS A 351 -19.66 -17.02 -12.58
N GLU A 352 -19.75 -16.02 -11.72
CA GLU A 352 -19.12 -14.72 -11.96
C GLU A 352 -17.59 -14.84 -12.01
N LEU A 353 -16.89 -13.79 -12.45
CA LEU A 353 -15.42 -13.77 -12.52
C LEU A 353 -14.74 -14.14 -11.19
N ARG A 354 -15.33 -13.78 -10.04
CA ARG A 354 -14.81 -14.14 -8.71
C ARG A 354 -14.76 -15.65 -8.47
N TYR A 355 -15.68 -16.43 -9.04
CA TYR A 355 -15.64 -17.90 -8.95
C TYR A 355 -14.36 -18.41 -9.60
N TYR A 356 -14.08 -17.97 -10.83
CA TYR A 356 -12.89 -18.39 -11.57
C TYR A 356 -11.61 -17.89 -10.90
N TYR A 357 -11.62 -16.65 -10.40
CA TYR A 357 -10.52 -16.14 -9.59
C TYR A 357 -10.31 -17.07 -8.40
N ILE A 358 -11.30 -17.34 -7.55
CA ILE A 358 -11.11 -18.18 -6.35
C ILE A 358 -10.65 -19.60 -6.71
N LYS A 359 -11.20 -20.20 -7.76
CA LYS A 359 -10.94 -21.61 -8.14
C LYS A 359 -9.58 -21.83 -8.77
N HIS A 360 -9.12 -20.93 -9.63
CA HIS A 360 -7.97 -21.16 -10.52
C HIS A 360 -6.76 -20.29 -10.14
N ASP A 361 -5.56 -20.88 -10.15
CA ASP A 361 -4.33 -20.18 -9.77
C ASP A 361 -3.82 -19.25 -10.87
N SER A 362 -4.08 -19.55 -12.15
CA SER A 362 -3.64 -18.69 -13.26
C SER A 362 -4.34 -17.32 -13.30
N PHE A 363 -5.33 -17.08 -12.43
CA PHE A 363 -5.95 -15.78 -12.21
C PHE A 363 -5.16 -14.88 -11.23
N ARG A 364 -4.16 -15.45 -10.55
CA ARG A 364 -3.27 -14.76 -9.61
C ARG A 364 -1.81 -14.81 -10.05
N PHE A 365 -1.45 -15.90 -10.72
CA PHE A 365 -0.08 -16.25 -11.04
C PHE A 365 0.11 -16.49 -12.53
N TRP A 366 1.34 -16.30 -12.98
CA TRP A 366 1.82 -16.74 -14.29
C TRP A 366 3.12 -17.50 -14.07
N ASP A 367 3.15 -18.79 -14.38
CA ASP A 367 4.33 -19.67 -14.21
C ASP A 367 4.95 -19.58 -12.80
N GLY A 368 4.10 -19.66 -11.77
CA GLY A 368 4.50 -19.50 -10.36
C GLY A 368 4.90 -18.07 -9.95
N HIS A 369 4.98 -17.12 -10.88
CA HIS A 369 5.27 -15.72 -10.60
C HIS A 369 4.00 -14.95 -10.23
N HIS A 370 4.13 -14.07 -9.24
CA HIS A 370 3.07 -13.18 -8.78
C HIS A 370 2.89 -11.98 -9.72
N THR A 371 1.67 -11.48 -9.81
CA THR A 371 1.31 -10.24 -10.52
C THR A 371 1.10 -9.07 -9.56
N ASP A 372 1.06 -7.86 -10.10
CA ASP A 372 0.66 -6.65 -9.34
C ASP A 372 -0.85 -6.58 -9.02
N GLY A 373 -1.61 -7.62 -9.41
CA GLY A 373 -3.04 -7.76 -9.13
C GLY A 373 -3.94 -6.95 -10.06
N TYR A 374 -3.42 -6.35 -11.12
CA TYR A 374 -4.20 -5.53 -12.06
C TYR A 374 -4.94 -6.37 -13.08
N TYR A 375 -6.19 -6.01 -13.30
CA TYR A 375 -7.03 -6.53 -14.38
C TYR A 375 -7.52 -5.38 -15.23
N TYR A 376 -7.48 -5.56 -16.54
CA TYR A 376 -8.04 -4.64 -17.51
C TYR A 376 -9.33 -5.21 -18.11
N PHE A 377 -10.38 -4.40 -18.11
CA PHE A 377 -11.67 -4.72 -18.70
C PHE A 377 -11.90 -3.83 -19.91
N PHE A 378 -12.13 -4.44 -21.07
CA PHE A 378 -12.52 -3.70 -22.28
C PHE A 378 -13.93 -3.10 -22.15
N ASP A 379 -14.80 -3.84 -21.48
CA ASP A 379 -16.20 -3.50 -21.24
C ASP A 379 -16.63 -4.19 -19.95
N HIS A 380 -17.06 -3.42 -18.93
CA HIS A 380 -17.48 -3.99 -17.64
C HIS A 380 -18.78 -4.80 -17.73
N SER A 381 -19.57 -4.63 -18.80
CA SER A 381 -20.74 -5.47 -19.07
C SER A 381 -20.38 -6.85 -19.65
N LYS A 382 -19.10 -7.04 -20.00
CA LYS A 382 -18.56 -8.28 -20.57
C LYS A 382 -17.42 -8.82 -19.70
N PRO A 383 -17.73 -9.29 -18.47
CA PRO A 383 -16.73 -9.53 -17.42
C PRO A 383 -15.72 -10.62 -17.78
N TYR A 384 -16.07 -11.54 -18.69
CA TYR A 384 -15.17 -12.61 -19.11
C TYR A 384 -14.20 -12.18 -20.21
N ASN A 385 -14.40 -11.00 -20.81
CA ASN A 385 -13.45 -10.37 -21.72
C ASN A 385 -12.55 -9.40 -20.95
N CYS A 386 -11.64 -9.96 -20.18
CA CYS A 386 -10.64 -9.20 -19.41
C CYS A 386 -9.22 -9.74 -19.64
N LEU A 387 -8.25 -8.91 -19.27
CA LEU A 387 -6.84 -9.24 -19.26
C LEU A 387 -6.31 -9.18 -17.84
N MET A 388 -5.64 -10.25 -17.41
CA MET A 388 -4.78 -10.22 -16.23
C MET A 388 -3.45 -9.59 -16.62
N MET A 389 -3.08 -8.51 -15.95
CA MET A 389 -1.86 -7.79 -16.21
C MET A 389 -0.75 -8.27 -15.27
N PHE A 390 0.47 -8.46 -15.78
CA PHE A 390 1.61 -8.77 -14.93
C PHE A 390 1.98 -7.57 -14.04
N ARG A 391 1.92 -6.37 -14.62
CA ARG A 391 2.12 -5.05 -13.98
C ARG A 391 1.00 -4.09 -14.40
N THR A 392 1.21 -2.77 -14.37
CA THR A 392 0.20 -1.78 -14.77
C THR A 392 0.20 -1.42 -16.26
N GLN A 393 1.33 -1.61 -16.98
CA GLN A 393 1.50 -1.11 -18.35
C GLN A 393 1.08 -2.14 -19.40
N PHE A 394 0.36 -1.70 -20.44
CA PHE A 394 -0.07 -2.55 -21.57
C PHE A 394 1.08 -3.07 -22.42
N ASN A 395 2.17 -2.31 -22.52
CA ASN A 395 3.38 -2.75 -23.21
C ASN A 395 4.13 -3.85 -22.43
N GLY A 396 3.69 -4.15 -21.20
CA GLY A 396 4.17 -5.27 -20.41
C GLY A 396 3.37 -6.55 -20.68
N ARG A 397 3.81 -7.65 -20.06
CA ARG A 397 3.14 -8.96 -20.21
C ARG A 397 1.73 -8.91 -19.62
N HIS A 398 0.78 -9.48 -20.35
CA HIS A 398 -0.61 -9.63 -19.95
C HIS A 398 -1.25 -10.78 -20.73
N TRP A 399 -2.28 -11.37 -20.16
CA TRP A 399 -2.92 -12.57 -20.69
C TRP A 399 -4.43 -12.54 -20.48
N ASN A 400 -5.17 -13.25 -21.33
CA ASN A 400 -6.52 -13.65 -20.97
C ASN A 400 -6.41 -14.77 -19.89
N PRO A 401 -6.98 -14.58 -18.69
CA PRO A 401 -6.77 -15.51 -17.57
C PRO A 401 -7.40 -16.88 -17.81
N PHE A 402 -8.47 -16.97 -18.59
CA PHE A 402 -9.12 -18.24 -18.94
C PHE A 402 -8.25 -19.07 -19.86
N LEU A 403 -7.70 -18.44 -20.91
CA LEU A 403 -6.75 -19.10 -21.81
C LEU A 403 -5.47 -19.50 -21.07
N LEU A 404 -5.00 -18.66 -20.15
CA LEU A 404 -3.80 -18.96 -19.37
C LEU A 404 -3.99 -20.20 -18.49
N GLU A 405 -5.15 -20.34 -17.83
CA GLU A 405 -5.47 -21.53 -17.04
C GLU A 405 -5.58 -22.79 -17.90
N ILE A 406 -6.16 -22.70 -19.11
CA ILE A 406 -6.23 -23.85 -20.01
C ILE A 406 -4.83 -24.25 -20.48
N ALA A 407 -4.00 -23.29 -20.85
CA ALA A 407 -2.63 -23.53 -21.30
C ALA A 407 -1.73 -24.09 -20.19
N SER A 408 -1.87 -23.62 -18.95
CA SER A 408 -1.05 -24.10 -17.82
C SER A 408 -1.37 -25.55 -17.40
N SER A 409 -2.55 -26.05 -17.78
CA SER A 409 -3.02 -27.39 -17.43
C SER A 409 -3.12 -28.36 -18.62
N ASN A 410 -2.76 -27.91 -19.83
CA ASN A 410 -2.76 -28.72 -21.05
C ASN A 410 -1.45 -28.52 -21.82
N ASN A 411 -0.60 -29.55 -21.86
CA ASN A 411 0.70 -29.50 -22.55
C ASN A 411 0.62 -29.38 -24.08
N MET A 412 -0.56 -29.60 -24.66
CA MET A 412 -0.83 -29.39 -26.08
C MET A 412 -1.19 -27.93 -26.39
N CYS A 413 -1.35 -27.09 -25.35
CA CYS A 413 -1.67 -25.68 -25.48
C CYS A 413 -0.44 -24.82 -25.22
N THR A 414 -0.24 -23.82 -26.06
CA THR A 414 0.74 -22.75 -25.84
C THR A 414 0.03 -21.40 -25.84
N LEU A 415 0.44 -20.52 -24.95
CA LEU A 415 -0.08 -19.16 -24.85
C LEU A 415 1.08 -18.19 -24.70
N GLU A 416 1.24 -17.34 -25.71
CA GLU A 416 2.19 -16.25 -25.67
C GLU A 416 1.67 -15.08 -24.81
N ASN A 417 2.47 -14.03 -24.68
CA ASN A 417 2.09 -12.83 -23.93
C ASN A 417 1.27 -11.85 -24.80
N TYR A 418 1.07 -10.63 -24.28
CA TYR A 418 0.37 -9.54 -24.95
C TYR A 418 -1.08 -9.82 -25.37
N GLY A 419 -1.78 -10.64 -24.58
CA GLY A 419 -3.20 -10.93 -24.82
C GLY A 419 -3.45 -11.75 -26.09
N ASN A 420 -2.43 -12.49 -26.58
CA ASN A 420 -2.54 -13.36 -27.73
C ASN A 420 -3.62 -14.44 -27.53
N ASP A 421 -4.14 -14.92 -28.66
CA ASP A 421 -4.97 -16.12 -28.70
C ASP A 421 -4.10 -17.35 -28.34
N MET A 422 -4.72 -18.39 -27.77
CA MET A 422 -4.04 -19.62 -27.40
C MET A 422 -3.92 -20.54 -28.62
N GLN A 423 -2.80 -21.22 -28.80
CA GLN A 423 -2.64 -22.27 -29.79
C GLN A 423 -2.80 -23.64 -29.13
N PHE A 424 -3.53 -24.56 -29.77
CA PHE A 424 -3.57 -25.98 -29.43
C PHE A 424 -2.95 -26.77 -30.59
N THR A 425 -2.06 -27.71 -30.29
CA THR A 425 -1.38 -28.54 -31.29
C THR A 425 -1.43 -30.01 -30.90
N LYS A 426 -2.04 -30.86 -31.73
CA LYS A 426 -2.06 -32.33 -31.57
C LYS A 426 -1.81 -33.02 -32.92
N GLY A 427 -0.59 -33.53 -33.10
CA GLY A 427 -0.17 -34.06 -34.40
C GLY A 427 -0.21 -32.96 -35.46
N GLU A 428 -0.96 -33.18 -36.55
CA GLU A 428 -1.17 -32.21 -37.63
C GLU A 428 -2.28 -31.19 -37.33
N LEU A 429 -3.06 -31.38 -36.26
CA LEU A 429 -4.11 -30.44 -35.87
C LEU A 429 -3.52 -29.23 -35.15
N ILE A 430 -3.74 -28.04 -35.69
CA ILE A 430 -3.38 -26.77 -35.07
C ILE A 430 -4.62 -25.87 -35.01
N LEU A 431 -5.01 -25.45 -33.80
CA LEU A 431 -6.16 -24.59 -33.57
C LEU A 431 -5.75 -23.33 -32.82
N ILE A 432 -6.26 -22.19 -33.25
CA ILE A 432 -6.14 -20.91 -32.55
C ILE A 432 -7.45 -20.61 -31.83
N ILE A 433 -7.36 -20.33 -30.53
CA ILE A 433 -8.49 -20.27 -29.62
C ILE A 433 -8.51 -18.91 -28.92
N LYS A 434 -9.60 -18.17 -29.11
CA LYS A 434 -9.83 -16.87 -28.50
C LYS A 434 -10.96 -16.95 -27.47
N ASN A 435 -10.72 -16.48 -26.25
CA ASN A 435 -11.80 -16.30 -25.27
C ASN A 435 -12.59 -15.02 -25.56
N THR A 436 -13.91 -15.11 -25.46
CA THR A 436 -14.86 -13.99 -25.57
C THR A 436 -15.84 -14.01 -24.41
N ASN A 437 -16.77 -13.04 -24.36
CA ASN A 437 -17.76 -13.03 -23.28
C ASN A 437 -18.68 -14.26 -23.30
N SER A 438 -19.08 -14.72 -24.49
CA SER A 438 -20.04 -15.81 -24.69
C SER A 438 -19.40 -17.19 -24.84
N GLY A 439 -18.07 -17.28 -24.95
CA GLY A 439 -17.37 -18.57 -25.00
C GLY A 439 -16.00 -18.50 -25.69
N PHE A 440 -15.66 -19.52 -26.46
CA PHE A 440 -14.36 -19.63 -27.13
C PHE A 440 -14.52 -19.72 -28.64
N LYS A 441 -13.84 -18.85 -29.39
CA LYS A 441 -13.79 -18.93 -30.85
C LYS A 441 -12.60 -19.78 -31.29
N PHE A 442 -12.87 -20.79 -32.10
CA PHE A 442 -11.87 -21.66 -32.72
C PHE A 442 -11.66 -21.26 -34.18
N ARG A 443 -10.41 -21.22 -34.61
CA ARG A 443 -10.02 -21.02 -36.01
C ARG A 443 -8.76 -21.81 -36.33
N ALA A 444 -8.57 -22.17 -37.60
CA ALA A 444 -7.29 -22.67 -38.07
C ALA A 444 -6.30 -21.49 -38.28
N PRO A 445 -4.98 -21.74 -38.18
CA PRO A 445 -3.98 -20.85 -38.75
C PRO A 445 -4.20 -20.64 -40.26
N GLU A 446 -3.70 -19.54 -40.79
CA GLU A 446 -3.76 -19.28 -42.23
C GLU A 446 -3.00 -20.35 -43.01
N ASN A 447 -3.61 -20.89 -44.08
CA ASN A 447 -3.05 -21.91 -44.97
C ASN A 447 -2.92 -23.33 -44.36
N GLU A 448 -3.56 -23.62 -43.23
CA GLU A 448 -3.60 -24.96 -42.61
C GLU A 448 -4.88 -25.73 -42.96
N ASN A 449 -4.92 -26.29 -44.19
CA ASN A 449 -6.10 -26.95 -44.76
C ASN A 449 -6.67 -28.08 -43.88
N TYR A 450 -5.81 -28.88 -43.24
CA TYR A 450 -6.25 -29.96 -42.35
C TYR A 450 -7.07 -29.42 -41.18
N SER A 451 -6.54 -28.39 -40.52
CA SER A 451 -7.18 -27.73 -39.38
C SER A 451 -8.43 -26.95 -39.78
N GLU A 452 -8.44 -26.34 -40.97
CA GLU A 452 -9.64 -25.68 -41.51
C GLU A 452 -10.79 -26.66 -41.73
N ASN A 453 -10.50 -27.83 -42.29
CA ASN A 453 -11.50 -28.88 -42.49
C ASN A 453 -11.99 -29.43 -41.16
N TYR A 454 -11.11 -29.60 -40.18
CA TYR A 454 -11.49 -30.04 -38.83
C TYR A 454 -12.43 -29.04 -38.14
N VAL A 455 -12.16 -27.74 -38.24
CA VAL A 455 -13.09 -26.71 -37.71
C VAL A 455 -14.45 -26.78 -38.40
N LYS A 456 -14.50 -27.00 -39.72
CA LYS A 456 -15.78 -27.19 -40.45
C LYS A 456 -16.54 -28.41 -39.96
N GLU A 457 -15.86 -29.54 -39.74
CA GLU A 457 -16.48 -30.75 -39.18
C GLU A 457 -17.09 -30.50 -37.80
N LEU A 458 -16.39 -29.75 -36.93
CA LEU A 458 -16.91 -29.36 -35.62
C LEU A 458 -18.13 -28.43 -35.71
N ILE A 459 -18.27 -27.64 -36.78
CA ILE A 459 -19.47 -26.83 -37.05
C ILE A 459 -20.60 -27.71 -37.57
N GLU A 460 -20.31 -28.61 -38.51
CA GLU A 460 -21.29 -29.54 -39.11
C GLU A 460 -21.90 -30.48 -38.06
N ASN A 461 -21.09 -30.98 -37.13
CA ASN A 461 -21.54 -31.82 -36.03
C ASN A 461 -22.14 -31.02 -34.84
N LYS A 462 -22.22 -29.69 -34.96
CA LYS A 462 -22.78 -28.75 -33.96
C LYS A 462 -22.03 -28.67 -32.63
N THR A 463 -20.77 -29.11 -32.59
CA THR A 463 -19.89 -28.87 -31.43
C THR A 463 -19.54 -27.39 -31.33
N LEU A 464 -19.31 -26.75 -32.47
CA LEU A 464 -19.20 -25.29 -32.60
C LEU A 464 -20.43 -24.73 -33.30
N ASN A 465 -20.79 -23.48 -33.01
CA ASN A 465 -21.82 -22.78 -33.78
C ASN A 465 -21.32 -22.41 -35.18
N HIS A 466 -22.20 -21.87 -36.03
CA HIS A 466 -21.88 -21.46 -37.40
C HIS A 466 -20.76 -20.40 -37.53
N GLU A 467 -20.42 -19.69 -36.46
CA GLU A 467 -19.33 -18.70 -36.42
C GLU A 467 -18.02 -19.26 -35.82
N GLY A 468 -17.99 -20.57 -35.52
CA GLY A 468 -16.84 -21.26 -34.94
C GLY A 468 -16.70 -21.10 -33.42
N PHE A 469 -17.78 -20.78 -32.70
CA PHE A 469 -17.75 -20.66 -31.24
C PHE A 469 -18.18 -21.93 -30.53
N LEU A 470 -17.40 -22.33 -29.54
CA LEU A 470 -17.86 -23.13 -28.42
C LEU A 470 -18.59 -22.19 -27.46
N LEU A 471 -19.92 -22.18 -27.52
CA LEU A 471 -20.75 -21.34 -26.67
C LEU A 471 -20.80 -21.86 -25.24
N ILE A 472 -20.71 -20.95 -24.27
CA ILE A 472 -20.91 -21.22 -22.86
C ILE A 472 -22.34 -20.87 -22.50
N ASN A 473 -23.01 -21.78 -21.80
CA ASN A 473 -24.34 -21.54 -21.29
C ASN A 473 -24.27 -20.44 -20.24
N GLN A 474 -25.09 -19.40 -20.44
CA GLN A 474 -25.18 -18.23 -19.58
C GLN A 474 -26.63 -18.00 -19.16
N ASP A 475 -26.83 -17.35 -18.01
CA ASP A 475 -28.14 -16.87 -17.60
C ASP A 475 -28.54 -15.60 -18.38
N HIS A 476 -29.71 -15.04 -18.05
CA HIS A 476 -30.24 -13.82 -18.69
C HIS A 476 -29.37 -12.57 -18.52
N ASP A 477 -28.48 -12.54 -17.51
CA ASP A 477 -27.54 -11.45 -17.25
C ASP A 477 -26.19 -11.68 -17.95
N GLY A 478 -26.06 -12.78 -18.70
CA GLY A 478 -24.83 -13.15 -19.38
C GLY A 478 -23.78 -13.74 -18.44
N ILE A 479 -24.18 -14.29 -17.28
CA ILE A 479 -23.29 -14.95 -16.32
C ILE A 479 -23.26 -16.46 -16.62
N ASP A 480 -22.07 -17.05 -16.67
CA ASP A 480 -21.86 -18.47 -16.92
C ASP A 480 -22.63 -19.36 -15.93
N ILE A 481 -23.42 -20.30 -16.43
CA ILE A 481 -24.06 -21.34 -15.60
C ILE A 481 -23.28 -22.65 -15.59
N GLU A 482 -22.29 -22.82 -16.48
CA GLU A 482 -21.34 -23.93 -16.50
C GLU A 482 -19.90 -23.42 -16.43
N ASP A 483 -18.95 -24.27 -16.03
CA ASP A 483 -17.54 -23.87 -15.94
C ASP A 483 -16.91 -23.84 -17.34
N ARG A 484 -16.58 -22.63 -17.82
CA ARG A 484 -16.08 -22.44 -19.18
C ARG A 484 -14.71 -23.08 -19.41
N ILE A 485 -13.86 -23.12 -18.38
CA ILE A 485 -12.51 -23.66 -18.47
C ILE A 485 -12.61 -25.18 -18.62
N GLU A 486 -13.42 -25.82 -17.77
CA GLU A 486 -13.66 -27.26 -17.84
C GLU A 486 -14.31 -27.66 -19.17
N LYS A 487 -15.32 -26.91 -19.64
CA LYS A 487 -15.98 -27.20 -20.92
C LYS A 487 -15.02 -27.13 -22.11
N CYS A 488 -14.14 -26.12 -22.16
CA CYS A 488 -13.14 -26.02 -23.20
C CYS A 488 -12.11 -27.16 -23.11
N GLN A 489 -11.61 -27.47 -21.91
CA GLN A 489 -10.68 -28.57 -21.70
C GLN A 489 -11.26 -29.94 -22.08
N GLN A 490 -12.54 -30.19 -21.78
CA GLN A 490 -13.23 -31.42 -22.17
C GLN A 490 -13.26 -31.59 -23.69
N LEU A 491 -13.56 -30.51 -24.42
CA LEU A 491 -13.51 -30.52 -25.88
C LEU A 491 -12.09 -30.81 -26.39
N LEU A 492 -11.07 -30.11 -25.87
CA LEU A 492 -9.68 -30.30 -26.28
C LEU A 492 -9.14 -31.71 -26.00
N ARG A 493 -9.63 -32.39 -24.96
CA ARG A 493 -9.29 -33.78 -24.65
C ARG A 493 -9.98 -34.80 -25.57
N SER A 494 -11.06 -34.40 -26.24
CA SER A 494 -11.79 -35.25 -27.18
C SER A 494 -11.17 -35.28 -28.58
N PHE A 495 -10.37 -34.26 -28.92
CA PHE A 495 -9.48 -34.26 -30.08
C PHE A 495 -8.32 -35.20 -29.80
#